data_AF-B9YBT4-F1
#
_entry.id   AF-B9YBT4-F1
#
_cell.length_a   1.000
_cell.length_b   1.000
_cell.length_c   1.000
_cell.angle_alpha   90.00
_cell.angle_beta   90.00
_cell.angle_gamma   90.00
#
_symmetry.space_group_name_H-M   'P 1'
#
loop_
_entity.id
_entity.type
_entity.pdbx_description
1 polymer ?
#
loop_
_entity_poly.entity_id
_entity_poly.type
_entity_poly.pdbx_seq_one_letter_code
_entity_poly.pdbx_strand_id
1 'polypeptide(L)'
;MQEICYTHIYTVPLKSKKGGEPMASNKYRFESKIHVYRATKRMTQQELADLVGVSRQTIMQLERNRYNPSMLLVYNIAKVFGVTIEDLFDFEEV
;
A
#
# COMPACT_ATOMS: atom_id res chain seq x y z
N MET A 1 13.84 -37.31 16.19
CA MET A 1 14.65 -37.09 14.97
C MET A 1 13.65 -36.97 13.82
N GLN A 2 13.43 -35.83 13.17
CA GLN A 2 14.34 -34.73 12.86
C GLN A 2 13.73 -33.36 13.22
N GLU A 3 14.50 -32.62 14.00
CA GLU A 3 14.52 -31.16 14.10
C GLU A 3 15.24 -30.62 12.87
N ILE A 4 14.59 -29.89 11.94
CA ILE A 4 15.26 -28.92 11.05
C ILE A 4 14.31 -27.73 10.73
N CYS A 5 14.38 -26.71 11.59
CA CYS A 5 14.21 -25.26 11.43
C CYS A 5 13.44 -24.68 10.22
N TYR A 6 12.25 -24.12 10.49
CA TYR A 6 11.39 -23.37 9.56
C TYR A 6 11.81 -21.89 9.31
N THR A 7 13.05 -21.51 9.61
CA THR A 7 13.44 -20.09 9.79
C THR A 7 14.20 -19.43 8.62
N HIS A 8 14.23 -20.00 7.41
CA HIS A 8 15.13 -19.50 6.34
C HIS A 8 14.49 -19.03 5.01
N ILE A 9 13.16 -18.95 4.88
CA ILE A 9 12.50 -18.62 3.59
C ILE A 9 11.89 -17.20 3.49
N TYR A 10 12.02 -16.33 4.50
CA TYR A 10 11.36 -15.00 4.49
C TYR A 10 12.28 -13.78 4.61
N THR A 11 13.55 -13.86 4.22
CA THR A 11 14.37 -12.66 4.03
C THR A 11 14.67 -12.44 2.56
N VAL A 12 13.67 -11.97 1.82
CA VAL A 12 13.94 -11.26 0.56
C VAL A 12 14.44 -9.86 0.94
N PRO A 13 15.69 -9.48 0.63
CA PRO A 13 16.14 -8.12 0.86
C PRO A 13 15.31 -7.18 -0.01
N LEU A 14 14.46 -6.37 0.63
CA LEU A 14 13.74 -5.28 -0.02
C LEU A 14 14.77 -4.25 -0.51
N LYS A 15 15.24 -4.42 -1.76
CA LYS A 15 15.94 -3.34 -2.45
C LYS A 15 14.92 -2.22 -2.69
N SER A 16 15.04 -1.17 -1.89
CA SER A 16 14.36 0.11 -2.11
C SER A 16 14.64 0.59 -3.55
N LYS A 17 13.71 0.35 -4.48
CA LYS A 17 13.67 1.01 -5.78
C LYS A 17 13.51 2.51 -5.51
N LYS A 18 14.45 3.33 -6.02
CA LYS A 18 14.35 4.79 -5.94
C LYS A 18 13.02 5.22 -6.59
N GLY A 19 12.14 5.84 -5.81
CA GLY A 19 10.81 6.24 -6.29
C GLY A 19 10.90 7.32 -7.37
N GLY A 20 10.19 7.13 -8.48
CA GLY A 20 10.10 8.11 -9.56
C GLY A 20 9.87 7.55 -10.97
N GLU A 21 10.10 6.25 -11.20
CA GLU A 21 9.90 5.64 -12.52
C GLU A 21 8.40 5.34 -12.76
N PRO A 22 7.82 5.77 -13.90
CA PRO A 22 6.48 5.33 -14.28
C PRO A 22 6.47 3.81 -14.44
N MET A 23 5.53 3.14 -13.77
CA MET A 23 5.40 1.69 -13.78
C MET A 23 5.18 1.18 -15.22
N ALA A 24 6.01 0.24 -15.66
CA ALA A 24 5.88 -0.48 -16.92
C ALA A 24 4.53 -1.23 -17.03
N SER A 25 4.09 -1.49 -18.27
CA SER A 25 2.71 -1.89 -18.64
C SER A 25 2.19 -3.12 -17.89
N ASN A 26 1.47 -2.88 -16.79
CA ASN A 26 0.55 -3.85 -16.23
C ASN A 26 -0.77 -3.76 -17.00
N LYS A 27 -1.42 -4.90 -17.25
CA LYS A 27 -2.76 -4.97 -17.88
C LYS A 27 -3.80 -4.12 -17.13
N TYR A 28 -3.55 -3.87 -15.84
CA TYR A 28 -4.41 -3.10 -14.98
C TYR A 28 -3.68 -1.87 -14.41
N ARG A 29 -4.35 -0.73 -14.47
CA ARG A 29 -4.01 0.49 -13.71
C ARG A 29 -4.97 0.65 -12.55
N PHE A 30 -4.53 1.39 -11.54
CA PHE A 30 -5.40 1.79 -10.46
C PHE A 30 -5.18 3.25 -10.06
N GLU A 31 -6.22 3.86 -9.52
CA GLU A 31 -6.18 5.21 -8.94
C GLU A 31 -6.65 5.18 -7.49
N SER A 32 -5.83 5.71 -6.57
CA SER A 32 -6.13 5.74 -5.15
C SER A 32 -7.14 6.82 -4.74
N LYS A 33 -8.14 6.42 -3.96
CA LYS A 33 -9.11 7.30 -3.25
C LYS A 33 -8.77 7.55 -1.79
N ILE A 34 -7.59 7.13 -1.30
CA ILE A 34 -7.23 7.23 0.12
C ILE A 34 -7.34 8.67 0.65
N HIS A 35 -6.97 9.66 -0.17
CA HIS A 35 -7.06 11.07 0.20
C HIS A 35 -8.51 11.51 0.50
N VAL A 36 -9.49 10.94 -0.22
CA VAL A 36 -10.92 11.20 -0.01
C VAL A 36 -11.36 10.65 1.35
N TYR A 37 -11.04 9.39 1.64
CA TYR A 37 -11.40 8.76 2.92
C TYR A 37 -10.70 9.41 4.12
N ARG A 38 -9.45 9.87 3.95
CA ARG A 38 -8.80 10.67 4.98
C ARG A 38 -9.54 11.99 5.23
N ALA A 39 -9.94 12.69 4.17
CA ALA A 39 -10.64 13.96 4.29
C ALA A 39 -11.99 13.81 5.02
N THR A 40 -12.76 12.75 4.72
CA THR A 40 -14.04 12.48 5.41
C THR A 40 -13.85 12.18 6.89
N LYS A 41 -12.70 11.63 7.28
CA LYS A 41 -12.32 11.36 8.68
C LYS A 41 -11.51 12.50 9.34
N ARG A 42 -11.25 13.61 8.65
CA ARG A 42 -10.36 14.70 9.08
C ARG A 42 -8.97 14.21 9.51
N MET A 43 -8.47 13.17 8.85
CA MET A 43 -7.22 12.48 9.19
C MET A 43 -6.06 12.99 8.32
N THR A 44 -4.92 13.28 8.94
CA THR A 44 -3.66 13.63 8.27
C THR A 44 -2.99 12.39 7.67
N GLN A 45 -2.02 12.60 6.78
CA GLN A 45 -1.21 11.48 6.24
C GLN A 45 -0.37 10.80 7.32
N GLN A 46 0.10 11.55 8.32
CA GLN A 46 0.91 11.00 9.41
C GLN A 46 0.06 10.08 10.28
N GLU A 47 -1.15 10.50 10.68
CA GLU A 47 -2.05 9.67 11.47
C GLU A 47 -2.40 8.35 10.77
N LEU A 48 -2.68 8.38 9.46
CA LEU A 48 -2.91 7.15 8.71
C LEU A 48 -1.65 6.27 8.69
N ALA A 49 -0.48 6.87 8.50
CA ALA A 49 0.79 6.16 8.45
C ALA A 49 1.08 5.44 9.77
N ASP A 50 0.82 6.11 10.90
CA ASP A 50 0.98 5.56 12.24
C ASP A 50 0.03 4.37 12.48
N LEU A 51 -1.23 4.49 12.04
CA LEU A 51 -2.24 3.42 12.17
C LEU A 51 -1.89 2.15 11.39
N VAL A 52 -1.24 2.28 10.22
CA VAL A 52 -0.90 1.13 9.35
C VAL A 52 0.57 0.73 9.41
N GLY A 53 1.36 1.38 10.26
CA GLY A 53 2.77 1.02 10.53
C GLY A 53 3.73 1.32 9.38
N VAL A 54 3.53 2.43 8.66
CA VAL A 54 4.41 2.86 7.55
C VAL A 54 4.87 4.30 7.72
N SER A 55 5.78 4.76 6.86
CA SER A 55 6.18 6.17 6.85
C SER A 55 5.09 7.05 6.24
N ARG A 56 5.02 8.32 6.66
CA ARG A 56 4.17 9.32 5.98
C ARG A 56 4.48 9.44 4.49
N GLN A 57 5.76 9.28 4.10
CA GLN A 57 6.16 9.31 2.69
C GLN A 57 5.52 8.15 1.90
N THR A 58 5.36 6.98 2.51
CA THR A 58 4.66 5.83 1.92
C THR A 58 3.22 6.20 1.60
N ILE A 59 2.48 6.77 2.56
CA ILE A 59 1.10 7.24 2.34
C ILE A 59 1.06 8.31 1.24
N MET A 60 1.96 9.29 1.27
CA MET A 60 2.04 10.34 0.24
C MET A 60 2.30 9.78 -1.17
N GLN A 61 3.18 8.80 -1.32
CA GLN A 61 3.45 8.16 -2.61
C GLN A 61 2.27 7.31 -3.09
N LEU A 62 1.56 6.67 -2.15
CA LEU A 62 0.39 5.85 -2.44
C LEU A 62 -0.76 6.72 -2.96
N GLU A 63 -1.04 7.84 -2.30
CA GLU A 63 -2.05 8.81 -2.75
C GLU A 63 -1.75 9.44 -4.12
N ARG A 64 -0.48 9.44 -4.52
CA ARG A 64 -0.03 9.94 -5.83
C ARG A 64 0.15 8.83 -6.87
N ASN A 65 -0.24 7.60 -6.55
CA ASN A 65 -0.10 6.41 -7.40
C ASN A 65 1.33 6.21 -7.94
N ARG A 66 2.33 6.54 -7.11
CA ARG A 66 3.77 6.52 -7.50
C ARG A 66 4.46 5.18 -7.25
N TYR A 67 3.77 4.19 -6.67
CA TYR A 67 4.29 2.83 -6.50
C TYR A 67 3.15 1.83 -6.35
N ASN A 68 3.45 0.55 -6.60
CA ASN A 68 2.53 -0.55 -6.37
C ASN A 68 2.58 -0.99 -4.89
N PRO A 69 1.53 -0.77 -4.09
CA PRO A 69 1.51 -1.19 -2.70
C PRO A 69 1.46 -2.71 -2.55
N SER A 70 1.91 -3.21 -1.40
CA SER A 70 1.65 -4.61 -1.05
C SER A 70 0.16 -4.80 -0.72
N MET A 71 -0.36 -6.00 -0.99
CA MET A 71 -1.75 -6.37 -0.66
C MET A 71 -2.07 -6.14 0.82
N LEU A 72 -1.12 -6.44 1.71
CA LEU A 72 -1.30 -6.26 3.16
C LEU A 72 -1.46 -4.78 3.56
N LEU A 73 -0.70 -3.87 2.92
CA LEU A 73 -0.85 -2.44 3.18
C LEU A 73 -2.22 -1.94 2.74
N VAL A 74 -2.66 -2.33 1.54
CA VAL A 74 -3.99 -1.98 1.01
C VAL A 74 -5.10 -2.50 1.93
N TYR A 75 -5.00 -3.75 2.35
CA TYR A 75 -5.95 -4.35 3.28
C TYR A 75 -6.00 -3.60 4.63
N ASN A 76 -4.85 -3.26 5.22
CA ASN A 76 -4.80 -2.53 6.49
C ASN A 76 -5.44 -1.14 6.38
N ILE A 77 -5.19 -0.43 5.28
CA ILE A 77 -5.80 0.87 5.02
C ILE A 77 -7.33 0.74 4.86
N ALA A 78 -7.80 -0.30 4.17
CA ALA A 78 -9.23 -0.60 4.03
C ALA A 78 -9.89 -0.83 5.40
N LYS A 79 -9.22 -1.57 6.30
CA LYS A 79 -9.70 -1.76 7.68
C LYS A 79 -9.76 -0.47 8.48
N VAL A 80 -8.79 0.44 8.33
CA VAL A 80 -8.81 1.75 9.02
C VAL A 80 -10.05 2.57 8.65
N PHE A 81 -10.43 2.54 7.37
CA PHE A 81 -11.60 3.28 6.90
C PHE A 81 -12.92 2.51 7.01
N GLY A 82 -12.87 1.19 7.20
CA GLY A 82 -14.04 0.32 7.29
C GLY A 82 -14.72 0.10 5.94
N VAL A 83 -13.93 0.04 4.87
CA VAL A 83 -14.40 -0.09 3.48
C VAL A 83 -13.71 -1.25 2.78
N THR A 84 -14.14 -1.58 1.57
CA THR A 84 -13.49 -2.61 0.75
C THR A 84 -12.25 -2.06 0.03
N ILE A 85 -11.50 -2.93 -0.66
CA ILE A 85 -10.33 -2.50 -1.43
C ILE A 85 -10.77 -1.77 -2.70
N GLU A 86 -11.85 -2.25 -3.29
CA GLU A 86 -12.54 -1.70 -4.46
C GLU A 86 -13.12 -0.30 -4.17
N ASP A 87 -13.48 -0.03 -2.91
CA ASP A 87 -13.85 1.31 -2.47
C ASP A 87 -12.66 2.28 -2.41
N LEU A 88 -11.45 1.77 -2.12
CA LEU A 88 -10.22 2.56 -2.00
C LEU A 88 -9.50 2.81 -3.31
N PHE A 89 -9.73 2.00 -4.33
CA PHE A 89 -9.01 2.03 -5.59
C PHE A 89 -9.97 1.83 -6.75
N ASP A 90 -9.93 2.74 -7.73
CA ASP A 90 -10.55 2.48 -9.04
C ASP A 90 -9.58 1.68 -9.88
N PHE A 91 -10.02 0.54 -10.42
CA PHE A 91 -9.23 -0.31 -11.29
C PHE A 91 -9.70 -0.19 -12.74
N GLU A 92 -8.76 -0.01 -13.67
CA GLU A 92 -9.02 0.08 -15.10
C GLU A 92 -8.13 -0.89 -15.87
N GLU A 93 -8.69 -1.57 -16.87
CA GLU A 93 -7.95 -2.40 -17.82
C GLU A 93 -7.38 -1.52 -18.95
N VAL A 94 -6.11 -1.73 -19.31
CA VAL A 94 -5.37 -0.94 -20.31
C VAL A 94 -4.91 -1.80 -21.47
#